data_AF-A0A6G3PXA3-F1
#
_entry.id   AF-A0A6G3PXA3-F1
#
_cell.length_a   1.000
_cell.length_b   1.000
_cell.length_c   1.000
_cell.angle_alpha   90.00
_cell.angle_beta   90.00
_cell.angle_gamma   90.00
#
_symmetry.space_group_name_H-M   'P 1'
#
loop_
_entity.id
_entity.type
_entity.pdbx_description
1 polymer ?
#
loop_
_entity_poly.entity_id
_entity_poly.type
_entity_poly.pdbx_seq_one_letter_code
_entity_poly.pdbx_strand_id
1 'polypeptide(L)'
;MNDNTPDAETADGTAAPEPRPSGVQGGPSAVLRGAPGFREPPEDYVEAARAAPDHWLSVIDRHWSGDEDEPTPAWAVLGRWRSDADGEIVEWEENTAYRPSPDAHGWAPPVSPVDAAVQLVATGYASEDLFALMVADAEVAVCLDEAGALAVTDAQDGTEAVPVFPASPALDQDRLPPHEMMLVPDLLGRLPEGKEVLVLSSSAPVGQLVTASALLAARAELEEFARLEEADAWPPAPAAGDRPDATPWPPESAEERPEFFRGES
;
A
#
# COMPACT_ATOMS: atom_id res chain seq x y z
N MET A 1 -69.24 20.19 27.86
CA MET A 1 -69.52 20.98 26.64
C MET A 1 -68.22 21.65 26.24
N ASN A 2 -67.82 21.43 24.98
CA ASN A 2 -66.55 21.78 24.35
C ASN A 2 -66.31 23.27 24.17
N ASP A 3 -65.02 23.66 24.08
CA ASP A 3 -64.38 24.33 22.92
C ASP A 3 -62.86 24.41 23.22
N ASN A 4 -61.97 23.55 22.69
CA ASN A 4 -61.36 23.51 21.35
C ASN A 4 -60.49 24.73 20.97
N THR A 5 -59.20 24.68 21.34
CA THR A 5 -58.12 25.44 20.67
C THR A 5 -57.00 24.46 20.35
N PRO A 6 -56.54 24.33 19.10
CA PRO A 6 -55.57 23.32 18.71
C PRO A 6 -54.14 23.76 19.03
N ASP A 7 -53.34 22.79 19.45
CA ASP A 7 -51.88 22.81 19.46
C ASP A 7 -51.34 23.21 18.09
N ALA A 8 -50.53 24.27 18.05
CA ALA A 8 -49.69 24.58 16.90
C ALA A 8 -48.46 23.68 16.96
N GLU A 9 -48.57 22.53 16.30
CA GLU A 9 -47.48 21.64 15.95
C GLU A 9 -46.49 22.42 15.07
N THR A 10 -45.37 22.85 15.64
CA THR A 10 -44.19 23.30 14.89
C THR A 10 -43.64 22.09 14.13
N ALA A 11 -44.16 21.88 12.93
CA ALA A 11 -43.56 21.02 11.93
C ALA A 11 -42.20 21.63 11.54
N ASP A 12 -41.14 20.99 12.01
CA ASP A 12 -39.77 21.18 11.56
C ASP A 12 -39.72 20.98 10.05
N GLY A 13 -39.64 22.10 9.32
CA GLY A 13 -39.56 22.10 7.88
C GLY A 13 -38.22 21.50 7.47
N THR A 14 -38.24 20.22 7.08
CA THR A 14 -37.16 19.64 6.28
C THR A 14 -37.03 20.48 5.02
N ALA A 15 -36.03 21.36 5.00
CA ALA A 15 -35.72 22.18 3.84
C ALA A 15 -35.49 21.23 2.66
N ALA A 16 -36.27 21.40 1.59
CA ALA A 16 -36.05 20.70 0.34
C ALA A 16 -34.62 21.00 -0.15
N PRO A 17 -33.88 20.02 -0.69
CA PRO A 17 -32.55 20.26 -1.23
C PRO A 17 -32.63 21.35 -2.30
N GLU A 18 -31.69 22.30 -2.25
CA GLU A 18 -31.62 23.39 -3.22
C GLU A 18 -31.61 22.85 -4.65
N PRO A 19 -32.28 23.52 -5.60
CA PRO A 19 -32.31 23.07 -6.99
C PRO A 19 -30.89 23.02 -7.55
N ARG A 20 -30.50 21.86 -8.10
CA ARG A 20 -29.18 21.66 -8.71
C ARG A 20 -28.90 22.75 -9.75
N PRO A 21 -27.68 23.31 -9.79
CA PRO A 21 -27.31 24.24 -10.84
C PRO A 21 -27.44 23.56 -12.21
N SER A 22 -28.06 24.27 -13.16
CA SER A 22 -28.23 23.77 -14.52
C SER A 22 -26.88 23.49 -15.16
N GLY A 23 -26.70 22.31 -15.75
CA GLY A 23 -25.45 21.90 -16.43
C GLY A 23 -24.58 20.90 -15.67
N VAL A 24 -24.84 20.65 -14.38
CA VAL A 24 -24.21 19.55 -13.62
C VAL A 24 -24.78 18.22 -14.07
N GLN A 25 -23.92 17.30 -14.50
CA GLN A 25 -24.30 15.93 -14.88
C GLN A 25 -23.87 14.89 -13.83
N GLY A 26 -22.87 15.20 -13.01
CA GLY A 26 -22.34 14.34 -11.98
C GLY A 26 -23.26 14.18 -10.77
N GLY A 27 -22.73 13.49 -9.76
CA GLY A 27 -23.37 13.26 -8.47
C GLY A 27 -23.45 14.52 -7.59
N PRO A 28 -23.87 14.36 -6.32
CA PRO A 28 -24.10 15.48 -5.41
C PRO A 28 -22.82 16.25 -5.03
N SER A 29 -21.64 15.66 -5.19
CA SER A 29 -20.33 16.29 -4.98
C SER A 29 -19.79 17.01 -6.21
N ALA A 30 -20.54 17.04 -7.31
CA ALA A 30 -20.09 17.62 -8.56
C ALA A 30 -20.16 19.15 -8.55
N VAL A 31 -19.10 19.78 -9.04
CA VAL A 31 -18.93 21.23 -9.13
C VAL A 31 -18.49 21.61 -10.55
N LEU A 32 -19.05 22.70 -11.06
CA LEU A 32 -18.71 23.22 -12.38
C LEU A 32 -17.39 24.00 -12.34
N ARG A 33 -16.69 24.06 -13.46
CA ARG A 33 -15.52 24.93 -13.63
C ARG A 33 -15.85 26.37 -13.23
N GLY A 34 -14.98 26.98 -12.44
CA GLY A 34 -15.14 28.34 -11.91
C GLY A 34 -15.97 28.45 -10.63
N ALA A 35 -16.59 27.35 -10.17
CA ALA A 35 -17.19 27.28 -8.84
C ALA A 35 -16.15 26.94 -7.75
N PRO A 36 -16.36 27.36 -6.50
CA PRO A 36 -15.52 26.92 -5.38
C PRO A 36 -15.49 25.38 -5.27
N GLY A 37 -14.29 24.83 -5.01
CA GLY A 37 -14.08 23.38 -4.93
C GLY A 37 -13.78 22.71 -6.27
N PHE A 38 -13.85 23.44 -7.40
CA PHE A 38 -13.37 22.90 -8.67
C PHE A 38 -11.85 22.73 -8.64
N ARG A 39 -11.38 21.54 -9.00
CA ARG A 39 -9.96 21.23 -9.11
C ARG A 39 -9.49 21.46 -10.55
N GLU A 40 -8.48 22.31 -10.73
CA GLU A 40 -7.89 22.51 -12.06
C GLU A 40 -7.13 21.24 -12.51
N PRO A 41 -7.43 20.71 -13.71
CA PRO A 41 -6.80 19.51 -14.24
C PRO A 41 -5.35 19.78 -14.70
N PRO A 42 -4.42 18.84 -14.49
CA PRO A 42 -3.11 18.85 -15.16
C PRO A 42 -3.25 18.79 -16.68
N GLU A 43 -2.21 19.21 -17.40
CA GLU A 43 -2.20 19.28 -18.88
C GLU A 43 -2.52 17.93 -19.54
N ASP A 44 -1.99 16.82 -19.02
CA ASP A 44 -2.25 15.49 -19.56
C ASP A 44 -3.74 15.12 -19.53
N TYR A 45 -4.49 15.56 -18.51
CA TYR A 45 -5.94 15.35 -18.43
C TYR A 45 -6.70 16.25 -19.41
N VAL A 46 -6.21 17.45 -19.68
CA VAL A 46 -6.79 18.35 -20.68
C VAL A 46 -6.63 17.75 -22.08
N GLU A 47 -5.45 17.22 -22.41
CA GLU A 47 -5.21 16.57 -23.69
C GLU A 47 -6.03 15.27 -23.83
N ALA A 48 -6.17 14.49 -22.76
CA ALA A 48 -7.04 13.32 -22.74
C ALA A 48 -8.52 13.68 -22.93
N ALA A 49 -8.99 14.79 -22.33
CA ALA A 49 -10.35 15.28 -22.51
C ALA A 49 -10.66 15.68 -23.97
N ARG A 50 -9.69 16.30 -24.65
CA ARG A 50 -9.80 16.61 -26.10
C ARG A 50 -9.90 15.37 -26.97
N ALA A 51 -9.20 14.30 -26.58
CA ALA A 51 -9.27 13.01 -27.27
C ALA A 51 -10.58 12.24 -26.96
N ALA A 52 -11.25 12.55 -25.84
CA ALA A 52 -12.45 11.87 -25.36
C ALA A 52 -13.54 12.91 -24.96
N PRO A 53 -14.25 13.49 -25.93
CA PRO A 53 -15.38 14.38 -25.65
C PRO A 53 -16.55 13.62 -25.00
N ASP A 54 -17.36 14.35 -24.22
CA ASP A 54 -18.48 13.81 -23.42
C ASP A 54 -18.08 12.61 -22.54
N HIS A 55 -16.88 12.64 -21.96
CA HIS A 55 -16.31 11.54 -21.19
C HIS A 55 -15.96 11.93 -19.76
N TRP A 56 -15.90 10.93 -18.89
CA TRP A 56 -15.43 11.07 -17.51
C TRP A 56 -13.99 10.56 -17.39
N LEU A 57 -13.09 11.41 -16.92
CA LEU A 57 -11.67 11.10 -16.71
C LEU A 57 -11.41 10.95 -15.22
N SER A 58 -11.13 9.74 -14.77
CA SER A 58 -10.90 9.43 -13.35
C SER A 58 -9.47 9.74 -12.92
N VAL A 59 -9.32 10.27 -11.71
CA VAL A 59 -8.03 10.52 -11.07
C VAL A 59 -7.75 9.39 -10.10
N ILE A 60 -6.81 8.52 -10.46
CA ILE A 60 -6.41 7.37 -9.65
C ILE A 60 -5.28 7.80 -8.71
N ASP A 61 -5.34 7.38 -7.45
CA ASP A 61 -4.25 7.58 -6.50
C ASP A 61 -3.00 6.83 -6.94
N ARG A 62 -1.85 7.50 -6.96
CA ARG A 62 -0.58 6.93 -7.40
C ARG A 62 -0.09 5.74 -6.56
N HIS A 63 -0.57 5.63 -5.32
CA HIS A 63 -0.22 4.52 -4.43
C HIS A 63 -1.02 3.24 -4.73
N TRP A 64 -2.09 3.33 -5.52
CA TRP A 64 -2.78 2.14 -5.98
C TRP A 64 -2.01 1.53 -7.16
N SER A 65 -1.60 0.28 -7.00
CA SER A 65 -1.07 -0.56 -8.07
C SER A 65 -1.95 -1.79 -8.20
N GLY A 66 -2.90 -1.78 -9.14
CA GLY A 66 -3.64 -2.97 -9.54
C GLY A 66 -2.92 -3.74 -10.64
N ASP A 67 -3.29 -5.00 -10.81
CA ASP A 67 -2.92 -5.76 -12.00
C ASP A 67 -3.58 -5.16 -13.25
N GLU A 68 -3.00 -5.38 -14.44
CA GLU A 68 -3.48 -4.79 -15.70
C GLU A 68 -4.96 -5.10 -16.00
N ASP A 69 -5.46 -6.25 -15.52
CA ASP A 69 -6.83 -6.73 -15.72
C ASP A 69 -7.78 -6.39 -14.54
N GLU A 70 -7.27 -5.81 -13.45
CA GLU A 70 -8.10 -5.48 -12.29
C GLU A 70 -8.75 -4.09 -12.45
N PRO A 71 -10.09 -3.99 -12.38
CA PRO A 71 -10.74 -2.69 -12.43
C PRO A 71 -10.34 -1.85 -11.20
N THR A 72 -9.99 -0.59 -11.42
CA THR A 72 -9.64 0.32 -10.32
C THR A 72 -10.80 0.39 -9.32
N PRO A 73 -10.57 0.02 -8.06
CA PRO A 73 -11.63 0.04 -7.07
C PRO A 73 -12.01 1.48 -6.75
N ALA A 74 -13.29 1.69 -6.43
CA ALA A 74 -13.81 3.03 -6.17
C ALA A 74 -13.04 3.75 -5.04
N TRP A 75 -12.51 3.03 -4.05
CA TRP A 75 -11.75 3.66 -2.95
C TRP A 75 -10.37 4.21 -3.38
N ALA A 76 -9.82 3.79 -4.52
CA ALA A 76 -8.54 4.26 -5.04
C ALA A 76 -8.68 5.46 -6.00
N VAL A 77 -9.92 5.86 -6.32
CA VAL A 77 -10.19 6.98 -7.21
C VAL A 77 -10.45 8.22 -6.37
N LEU A 78 -9.63 9.25 -6.53
CA LEU A 78 -9.80 10.53 -5.82
C LEU A 78 -11.07 11.27 -6.28
N GLY A 79 -11.36 11.22 -7.58
CA GLY A 79 -12.51 11.85 -8.19
C GLY A 79 -12.40 11.80 -9.70
N ARG A 80 -13.24 12.55 -10.41
CA ARG A 80 -13.26 12.54 -11.87
C ARG A 80 -13.62 13.90 -12.47
N TRP A 81 -13.00 14.20 -13.59
CA TRP A 81 -13.37 15.33 -14.45
C TRP A 81 -14.34 14.89 -15.54
N ARG A 82 -15.26 15.75 -15.95
CA ARG A 82 -16.10 15.54 -17.15
C ARG A 82 -15.67 16.50 -18.26
N SER A 83 -15.45 15.97 -19.46
CA SER A 83 -15.38 16.75 -20.68
C SER A 83 -16.77 16.98 -21.28
N ASP A 84 -16.95 18.08 -22.00
CA ASP A 84 -18.12 18.30 -22.85
C ASP A 84 -17.89 17.81 -24.29
N ALA A 85 -18.83 18.09 -25.18
CA ALA A 85 -18.80 17.69 -26.59
C ALA A 85 -17.62 18.31 -27.38
N ASP A 86 -17.07 19.43 -26.91
CA ASP A 86 -15.89 20.07 -27.50
C ASP A 86 -14.58 19.52 -26.91
N GLY A 87 -14.66 18.61 -25.94
CA GLY A 87 -13.51 18.03 -25.25
C GLY A 87 -12.96 18.92 -24.14
N GLU A 88 -13.69 19.96 -23.73
CA GLU A 88 -13.29 20.87 -22.66
C GLU A 88 -13.75 20.33 -21.31
N ILE A 89 -12.86 20.31 -20.31
CA ILE A 89 -13.23 19.89 -18.96
C ILE A 89 -14.14 20.94 -18.34
N VAL A 90 -15.35 20.57 -17.96
CA VAL A 90 -16.38 21.50 -17.46
C VAL A 90 -16.84 21.23 -16.03
N GLU A 91 -16.53 20.05 -15.50
CA GLU A 91 -17.07 19.57 -14.23
C GLU A 91 -16.04 18.70 -13.50
N TRP A 92 -16.00 18.83 -12.17
CA TRP A 92 -15.23 18.01 -11.26
C TRP A 92 -16.18 17.35 -10.27
N GLU A 93 -16.07 16.03 -10.09
CA GLU A 93 -16.83 15.28 -9.09
C GLU A 93 -15.87 14.60 -8.12
N GLU A 94 -15.92 15.01 -6.85
CA GLU A 94 -15.17 14.36 -5.79
C GLU A 94 -15.79 13.00 -5.44
N ASN A 95 -14.94 11.99 -5.26
CA ASN A 95 -15.40 10.67 -4.88
C ASN A 95 -15.41 10.50 -3.36
N THR A 96 -16.61 10.42 -2.79
CA THR A 96 -16.79 10.23 -1.34
C THR A 96 -16.34 8.86 -0.81
N ALA A 97 -16.12 7.88 -1.69
CA ALA A 97 -15.58 6.57 -1.31
C ALA A 97 -14.05 6.53 -1.26
N TYR A 98 -13.37 7.59 -1.70
CA TYR A 98 -11.92 7.68 -1.76
C TYR A 98 -11.27 7.47 -0.38
N ARG A 99 -10.24 6.63 -0.34
CA ARG A 99 -9.36 6.43 0.81
C ARG A 99 -8.02 7.11 0.51
N PRO A 100 -7.67 8.21 1.19
CA PRO A 100 -6.44 8.92 0.90
C PRO A 100 -5.19 8.07 1.18
N SER A 101 -4.24 8.09 0.25
CA SER A 101 -2.92 7.51 0.46
C SER A 101 -2.05 8.37 1.39
N PRO A 102 -0.86 7.90 1.81
CA PRO A 102 0.06 8.68 2.64
C PRO A 102 0.37 10.09 2.09
N ASP A 103 0.58 10.22 0.77
CA ASP A 103 0.85 11.53 0.17
C ASP A 103 -0.38 12.42 0.12
N ALA A 104 -1.56 11.84 -0.09
CA ALA A 104 -2.81 12.59 -0.10
C ALA A 104 -3.12 13.13 1.31
N HIS A 105 -2.67 12.44 2.36
CA HIS A 105 -2.63 12.97 3.72
C HIS A 105 -1.54 14.02 3.97
N GLY A 106 -0.61 14.23 3.03
CA GLY A 106 0.50 15.17 3.15
C GLY A 106 1.59 14.71 4.12
N TRP A 107 1.72 13.39 4.36
CA TRP A 107 2.77 12.86 5.22
C TRP A 107 4.15 13.01 4.58
N ALA A 108 5.19 13.02 5.43
CA ALA A 108 6.56 13.05 4.93
C ALA A 108 6.90 11.71 4.25
N PRO A 109 7.81 11.71 3.26
CA PRO A 109 8.28 10.47 2.65
C PRO A 109 8.83 9.51 3.71
N PRO A 110 8.58 8.19 3.56
CA PRO A 110 9.06 7.21 4.51
C PRO A 110 10.58 7.15 4.53
N VAL A 111 11.13 6.87 5.70
CA VAL A 111 12.58 6.92 5.96
C VAL A 111 13.24 5.54 6.04
N SER A 112 12.47 4.47 5.88
CA SER A 112 12.92 3.08 5.74
C SER A 112 11.82 2.20 5.11
N PRO A 113 12.11 0.97 4.65
CA PRO A 113 11.08 0.06 4.10
C PRO A 113 9.95 -0.27 5.09
N VAL A 114 10.29 -0.51 6.37
CA VAL A 114 9.28 -0.75 7.40
C VAL A 114 8.44 0.51 7.67
N ASP A 115 9.07 1.69 7.62
CA ASP A 115 8.37 2.97 7.74
C ASP A 115 7.43 3.24 6.55
N ALA A 116 7.78 2.80 5.34
CA ALA A 116 6.88 2.83 4.20
C ALA A 116 5.70 1.87 4.40
N ALA A 117 5.98 0.65 4.86
CA ALA A 117 4.95 -0.36 5.05
C ALA A 117 3.92 0.03 6.13
N VAL A 118 4.35 0.62 7.26
CA VAL A 118 3.41 1.09 8.30
C VAL A 118 2.49 2.19 7.77
N GLN A 119 2.99 3.12 6.94
CA GLN A 119 2.15 4.16 6.33
C GLN A 119 1.11 3.57 5.37
N LEU A 120 1.51 2.59 4.55
CA LEU A 120 0.61 1.95 3.59
C LEU A 120 -0.46 1.10 4.28
N VAL A 121 -0.10 0.32 5.30
CA VAL A 121 -1.10 -0.44 6.07
C VAL A 121 -2.07 0.49 6.80
N ALA A 122 -1.56 1.55 7.45
CA ALA A 122 -2.40 2.50 8.17
C ALA A 122 -3.42 3.23 7.27
N THR A 123 -3.13 3.33 5.97
CA THR A 123 -4.04 3.92 4.95
C THR A 123 -4.85 2.86 4.19
N GLY A 124 -4.62 1.57 4.45
CA GLY A 124 -5.31 0.45 3.79
C GLY A 124 -4.80 0.13 2.38
N TYR A 125 -3.61 0.60 2.02
CA TYR A 125 -2.96 0.36 0.73
C TYR A 125 -2.00 -0.85 0.75
N ALA A 126 -1.76 -1.46 1.91
CA ALA A 126 -0.99 -2.70 2.06
C ALA A 126 -1.67 -3.67 3.02
N SER A 127 -1.35 -4.96 2.87
CA SER A 127 -1.84 -6.04 3.74
C SER A 127 -1.10 -6.06 5.09
N GLU A 128 -1.84 -6.33 6.17
CA GLU A 128 -1.27 -6.57 7.50
C GLU A 128 -0.36 -7.81 7.53
N ASP A 129 -0.65 -8.85 6.74
CA ASP A 129 0.17 -10.06 6.65
C ASP A 129 1.54 -9.76 6.01
N LEU A 130 1.53 -8.99 4.91
CA LEU A 130 2.76 -8.54 4.24
C LEU A 130 3.57 -7.61 5.15
N PHE A 131 2.88 -6.81 5.97
CA PHE A 131 3.55 -5.99 6.96
C PHE A 131 4.19 -6.80 8.08
N ALA A 132 3.51 -7.83 8.59
CA ALA A 132 4.10 -8.75 9.56
C ALA A 132 5.36 -9.41 9.00
N LEU A 133 5.36 -9.85 7.73
CA LEU A 133 6.54 -10.35 7.03
C LEU A 133 7.68 -9.32 6.96
N MET A 134 7.38 -8.07 6.61
CA MET A 134 8.38 -7.00 6.55
C MET A 134 9.00 -6.67 7.93
N VAL A 135 8.22 -6.80 9.00
CA VAL A 135 8.65 -6.47 10.37
C VAL A 135 9.36 -7.65 11.05
N ALA A 136 9.01 -8.90 10.71
CA ALA A 136 9.40 -10.09 11.45
C ALA A 136 10.91 -10.31 11.65
N ASP A 137 11.76 -9.79 10.76
CA ASP A 137 13.22 -9.82 10.86
C ASP A 137 13.86 -8.42 10.83
N ALA A 138 13.06 -7.38 11.04
CA ALA A 138 13.55 -6.01 11.02
C ALA A 138 14.34 -5.65 12.29
N GLU A 139 15.31 -4.76 12.13
CA GLU A 139 15.91 -4.03 13.24
C GLU A 139 15.02 -2.83 13.60
N VAL A 140 14.73 -2.67 14.89
CA VAL A 140 13.84 -1.63 15.41
C VAL A 140 14.43 -0.95 16.64
N ALA A 141 14.08 0.32 16.83
CA ALA A 141 14.32 1.06 18.06
C ALA A 141 13.18 0.77 19.04
N VAL A 142 13.44 -0.05 20.06
CA VAL A 142 12.44 -0.45 21.05
C VAL A 142 12.43 0.53 22.20
N CYS A 143 11.28 1.13 22.50
CA CYS A 143 11.17 2.13 23.57
C CYS A 143 11.33 1.50 24.96
N LEU A 144 12.02 2.22 25.83
CA LEU A 144 12.25 1.86 27.23
C LEU A 144 11.52 2.82 28.18
N ASP A 145 11.17 2.32 29.35
CA ASP A 145 10.65 3.13 30.46
C ASP A 145 11.79 3.81 31.26
N GLU A 146 11.42 4.56 32.30
CA GLU A 146 12.39 5.26 33.16
C GLU A 146 13.31 4.31 33.94
N ALA A 147 12.94 3.04 34.10
CA ALA A 147 13.73 2.01 34.75
C ALA A 147 14.66 1.27 33.76
N GLY A 148 14.56 1.56 32.46
CA GLY A 148 15.29 0.87 31.39
C GLY A 148 14.69 -0.48 31.02
N ALA A 149 13.46 -0.79 31.45
CA ALA A 149 12.70 -1.95 30.98
C ALA A 149 11.92 -1.59 29.72
N LEU A 150 11.37 -2.60 29.02
CA LEU A 150 10.53 -2.37 27.85
C LEU A 150 9.31 -1.52 28.22
N ALA A 151 9.11 -0.39 27.53
CA ALA A 151 7.93 0.44 27.73
C ALA A 151 6.67 -0.31 27.25
N VAL A 152 5.56 -0.11 27.95
CA VAL A 152 4.24 -0.62 27.55
C VAL A 152 3.29 0.57 27.43
N THR A 153 2.54 0.61 26.34
CA THR A 153 1.50 1.61 26.06
C THR A 153 0.23 0.93 25.56
N ASP A 154 -0.90 1.61 25.71
CA ASP A 154 -2.14 1.21 25.03
C ASP A 154 -2.11 1.63 23.56
N ALA A 155 -2.47 0.71 22.67
CA ALA A 155 -2.82 1.02 21.29
C ALA A 155 -4.20 1.68 21.21
N GLN A 156 -4.61 2.14 20.02
CA GLN A 156 -5.89 2.86 19.84
C GLN A 156 -7.12 2.02 20.22
N ASP A 157 -7.02 0.70 20.11
CA ASP A 157 -8.06 -0.27 20.46
C ASP A 157 -8.02 -0.70 21.95
N GLY A 158 -7.06 -0.19 22.72
CA GLY A 158 -6.83 -0.55 24.12
C GLY A 158 -5.94 -1.78 24.32
N THR A 159 -5.36 -2.35 23.26
CA THR A 159 -4.41 -3.45 23.39
C THR A 159 -3.08 -2.94 23.94
N GLU A 160 -2.56 -3.55 25.00
CA GLU A 160 -1.27 -3.18 25.56
C GLU A 160 -0.12 -3.72 24.69
N ALA A 161 0.78 -2.84 24.28
CA ALA A 161 1.85 -3.14 23.34
C ALA A 161 3.15 -2.42 23.69
N VAL A 162 4.27 -2.98 23.23
CA VAL A 162 5.58 -2.34 23.29
C VAL A 162 5.74 -1.44 22.07
N PRO A 163 5.92 -0.11 22.23
CA PRO A 163 6.12 0.78 21.10
C PRO A 163 7.54 0.65 20.54
N VAL A 164 7.62 0.55 19.22
CA VAL A 164 8.88 0.46 18.48
C VAL A 164 8.87 1.41 17.31
N PHE A 165 10.04 1.92 16.93
CA PHE A 165 10.22 2.69 15.71
C PHE A 165 11.06 1.89 14.70
N PRO A 166 10.72 1.94 13.40
CA PRO A 166 11.59 1.43 12.36
C PRO A 166 13.00 2.02 12.47
N ALA A 167 14.03 1.17 12.36
CA ALA A 167 15.39 1.68 12.22
C ALA A 167 15.46 2.60 10.99
N SER A 168 16.04 3.78 11.16
CA SER A 168 16.26 4.72 10.07
C SER A 168 17.62 5.38 10.17
N PRO A 169 18.42 5.36 9.08
CA PRO A 169 19.67 6.12 9.03
C PRO A 169 19.42 7.64 8.87
N ALA A 170 18.20 8.05 8.49
CA ALA A 170 17.85 9.43 8.21
C ALA A 170 17.26 10.16 9.43
N LEU A 171 16.85 9.43 10.46
CA LEU A 171 16.35 10.03 11.69
C LEU A 171 17.44 10.17 12.73
N ASP A 172 17.43 11.32 13.38
CA ASP A 172 18.29 11.60 14.52
C ASP A 172 17.81 10.79 15.73
N GLN A 173 18.71 10.01 16.33
CA GLN A 173 18.41 9.21 17.53
C GLN A 173 17.94 10.08 18.70
N ASP A 174 18.37 11.34 18.74
CA ASP A 174 17.99 12.32 19.77
C ASP A 174 16.50 12.71 19.70
N ARG A 175 15.79 12.42 18.59
CA ARG A 175 14.35 12.68 18.44
C ARG A 175 13.46 11.54 18.92
N LEU A 176 14.03 10.35 19.12
CA LEU A 176 13.29 9.18 19.58
C LEU A 176 13.21 9.18 21.11
N PRO A 177 12.16 8.58 21.71
CA PRO A 177 12.16 8.28 23.13
C PRO A 177 13.38 7.43 23.53
N PRO A 178 13.71 7.32 24.83
CA PRO A 178 14.72 6.37 25.30
C PRO A 178 14.48 4.99 24.70
N HIS A 179 15.48 4.43 24.03
CA HIS A 179 15.32 3.21 23.26
C HIS A 179 16.58 2.35 23.24
N GLU A 180 16.39 1.09 22.88
CA GLU A 180 17.45 0.12 22.57
C GLU A 180 17.21 -0.41 21.15
N MET A 181 18.27 -0.46 20.32
CA MET A 181 18.20 -1.08 19.00
C MET A 181 18.28 -2.60 19.15
N MET A 182 17.35 -3.34 18.55
CA MET A 182 17.40 -4.80 18.49
C MET A 182 16.60 -5.36 17.31
N LEU A 183 16.86 -6.62 16.97
CA LEU A 183 16.04 -7.36 16.02
C LEU A 183 14.68 -7.71 16.66
N VAL A 184 13.61 -7.70 15.86
CA VAL A 184 12.27 -8.13 16.31
C VAL A 184 12.27 -9.54 16.93
N PRO A 185 13.01 -10.54 16.41
CA PRO A 185 13.25 -11.81 17.09
C PRO A 185 13.69 -11.72 18.55
N ASP A 186 14.61 -10.80 18.85
CA ASP A 186 15.13 -10.61 20.21
C ASP A 186 14.10 -9.90 21.10
N LEU A 187 13.36 -8.95 20.53
CA LEU A 187 12.21 -8.32 21.18
C LEU A 187 11.15 -9.34 21.58
N LEU A 188 10.78 -10.26 20.67
CA LEU A 188 9.79 -11.31 20.96
C LEU A 188 10.23 -12.22 22.12
N GLY A 189 11.55 -12.45 22.27
CA GLY A 189 12.10 -13.19 23.41
C GLY A 189 12.07 -12.43 24.75
N ARG A 190 11.94 -11.09 24.72
CA ARG A 190 11.87 -10.20 25.89
C ARG A 190 10.46 -9.66 26.16
N LEU A 191 9.51 -9.93 25.26
CA LEU A 191 8.17 -9.35 25.29
C LEU A 191 7.43 -9.78 26.57
N PRO A 192 6.82 -8.86 27.34
CA PRO A 192 6.03 -9.25 28.49
C PRO A 192 4.81 -10.08 28.07
N GLU A 193 4.39 -11.01 28.92
CA GLU A 193 3.28 -11.91 28.61
C GLU A 193 1.99 -11.14 28.27
N GLY A 194 1.37 -11.51 27.14
CA GLY A 194 0.13 -10.90 26.66
C GLY A 194 0.26 -9.50 26.07
N LYS A 195 1.49 -9.03 25.79
CA LYS A 195 1.74 -7.77 25.09
C LYS A 195 2.01 -8.01 23.63
N GLU A 196 1.60 -7.06 22.81
CA GLU A 196 1.85 -7.06 21.37
C GLU A 196 2.92 -6.03 20.99
N VAL A 197 3.19 -5.83 19.71
CA VAL A 197 4.16 -4.84 19.21
C VAL A 197 3.41 -3.72 18.50
N LEU A 198 3.69 -2.47 18.88
CA LEU A 198 3.13 -1.29 18.22
C LEU A 198 4.24 -0.61 17.40
N VAL A 199 4.21 -0.78 16.08
CA VAL A 199 5.16 -0.16 15.17
C VAL A 199 4.70 1.26 14.86
N LEU A 200 5.45 2.25 15.32
CA LEU A 200 5.16 3.67 15.11
C LEU A 200 5.95 4.17 13.92
N SER A 201 5.26 4.85 12.99
CA SER A 201 5.95 5.51 11.88
C SER A 201 6.88 6.58 12.41
N SER A 202 8.04 6.61 11.79
CA SER A 202 9.16 7.48 12.05
C SER A 202 9.00 8.83 11.31
N SER A 203 8.16 8.87 10.27
CA SER A 203 7.96 10.04 9.41
C SER A 203 6.50 10.51 9.30
N ALA A 204 5.54 9.72 9.79
CA ALA A 204 4.12 10.04 9.76
C ALA A 204 3.46 9.85 11.15
N PRO A 205 2.36 10.55 11.45
CA PRO A 205 1.67 10.44 12.73
C PRO A 205 0.74 9.21 12.78
N VAL A 206 1.28 8.03 12.47
CA VAL A 206 0.55 6.76 12.44
C VAL A 206 1.34 5.65 13.09
N GLY A 207 0.65 4.59 13.52
CA GLY A 207 1.26 3.37 13.99
C GLY A 207 0.34 2.18 13.71
N GLN A 208 0.94 1.00 13.65
CA GLN A 208 0.25 -0.24 13.38
C GLN A 208 0.57 -1.28 14.47
N LEU A 209 -0.48 -1.85 15.05
CA LEU A 209 -0.38 -2.95 15.98
C LEU A 209 -0.10 -4.24 15.20
N VAL A 210 0.87 -5.02 15.65
CA VAL A 210 1.17 -6.35 15.10
C VAL A 210 1.24 -7.34 16.25
N THR A 211 0.52 -8.44 16.10
CA THR A 211 0.51 -9.47 17.14
C THR A 211 1.83 -10.25 17.16
N ALA A 212 2.29 -10.64 18.34
CA ALA A 212 3.43 -11.52 18.53
C ALA A 212 3.23 -12.83 17.75
N SER A 213 2.01 -13.37 17.72
CA SER A 213 1.67 -14.55 16.92
C SER A 213 1.86 -14.33 15.42
N ALA A 214 1.47 -13.17 14.89
CA ALA A 214 1.66 -12.85 13.47
C ALA A 214 3.14 -12.71 13.13
N LEU A 215 3.93 -12.04 13.99
CA LEU A 215 5.38 -11.92 13.80
C LEU A 215 6.09 -13.28 13.85
N LEU A 216 5.69 -14.17 14.76
CA LEU A 216 6.23 -15.54 14.83
C LEU A 216 5.86 -16.36 13.60
N ALA A 217 4.62 -16.27 13.12
CA ALA A 217 4.19 -16.96 11.91
C ALA A 217 4.93 -16.46 10.66
N ALA A 218 5.01 -15.13 10.51
CA ALA A 218 5.75 -14.48 9.44
C ALA A 218 7.23 -14.87 9.44
N ARG A 219 7.87 -14.93 10.61
CA ARG A 219 9.25 -15.41 10.73
C ARG A 219 9.42 -16.85 10.27
N ALA A 220 8.52 -17.75 10.70
CA ALA A 220 8.57 -19.15 10.29
C ALA A 220 8.42 -19.30 8.76
N GLU A 221 7.61 -18.46 8.13
CA GLU A 221 7.48 -18.39 6.67
C GLU A 221 8.75 -17.92 5.98
N LEU A 222 9.40 -16.86 6.49
CA LEU A 222 10.69 -16.39 5.99
C LEU A 222 11.78 -17.47 6.11
N GLU A 223 11.83 -18.19 7.23
CA GLU A 223 12.77 -19.29 7.44
C GLU A 223 12.51 -20.48 6.49
N GLU A 224 11.25 -20.78 6.18
CA GLU A 224 10.89 -21.78 5.17
C GLU A 224 11.34 -21.35 3.77
N PHE A 225 11.07 -20.10 3.40
CA PHE A 225 11.45 -19.55 2.11
C PHE A 225 12.96 -19.59 1.90
N ALA A 226 13.74 -19.15 2.89
CA ALA A 226 15.21 -19.19 2.86
C ALA A 226 15.73 -20.62 2.69
N ARG A 227 15.10 -21.61 3.36
CA ARG A 227 15.48 -23.02 3.22
C ARG A 227 15.21 -23.57 1.82
N LEU A 228 14.10 -23.17 1.21
CA LEU A 228 13.76 -23.57 -0.15
C LEU A 228 14.69 -22.93 -1.19
N GLU A 229 15.04 -21.65 -1.01
CA GLU A 229 16.01 -20.95 -1.85
C GLU A 229 17.40 -21.62 -1.76
N GLU A 230 17.84 -21.98 -0.56
CA GLU A 230 19.10 -22.71 -0.37
C GLU A 230 19.07 -24.12 -1.00
N ALA A 231 17.92 -24.80 -0.95
CA ALA A 231 17.75 -26.11 -1.58
C ALA A 231 17.73 -26.06 -3.11
N ASP A 232 17.25 -24.95 -3.71
CA ASP A 232 17.23 -24.70 -5.15
C ASP A 232 18.55 -24.10 -5.67
N ALA A 233 19.45 -23.69 -4.78
CA ALA A 233 20.76 -23.16 -5.15
C ALA A 233 21.59 -24.22 -5.90
N TRP A 234 21.91 -23.92 -7.17
CA TRP A 234 22.75 -24.80 -7.99
C TRP A 234 24.09 -25.05 -7.29
N PRO A 235 24.52 -26.32 -7.13
CA PRO A 235 25.77 -26.61 -6.46
C PRO A 235 26.94 -25.90 -7.17
N PRO A 236 27.89 -25.32 -6.44
CA PRO A 236 29.03 -24.66 -7.07
C PRO A 236 29.72 -25.65 -8.01
N ALA A 237 30.06 -25.18 -9.22
CA ALA A 237 30.76 -26.01 -10.19
C ALA A 237 31.98 -26.65 -9.51
N PRO A 238 32.20 -27.97 -9.67
CA PRO A 238 33.31 -28.65 -9.01
C PRO A 238 34.61 -27.94 -9.40
N ALA A 239 35.43 -27.63 -8.39
CA ALA A 239 36.74 -27.04 -8.61
C ALA A 239 37.52 -27.90 -9.62
N ALA A 240 38.20 -27.25 -10.56
CA ALA A 240 38.86 -27.87 -11.73
C ALA A 240 40.03 -28.83 -11.41
N GLY A 241 40.09 -29.40 -10.20
CA GLY A 241 41.06 -30.40 -9.76
C GLY A 241 40.49 -31.79 -9.51
N ASP A 242 39.16 -31.97 -9.49
CA ASP A 242 38.54 -33.28 -9.23
C ASP A 242 37.67 -33.70 -10.42
N ARG A 243 38.33 -34.09 -11.52
CA ARG A 243 37.69 -34.81 -12.61
C ARG A 243 38.42 -36.15 -12.74
N PRO A 244 37.83 -37.28 -12.33
CA PRO A 244 38.39 -38.57 -12.69
C PRO A 244 38.39 -38.68 -14.22
N ASP A 245 39.53 -39.11 -14.77
CA ASP A 245 39.83 -39.22 -16.21
C ASP A 245 38.59 -39.53 -17.06
N ALA A 246 38.12 -38.51 -17.78
CA ALA A 246 37.10 -38.68 -18.80
C ALA A 246 37.75 -39.43 -19.98
N THR A 247 37.39 -40.70 -20.14
CA THR A 247 37.80 -41.51 -21.29
C THR A 247 37.33 -40.82 -22.57
N PRO A 248 38.22 -40.52 -23.53
CA PRO A 248 37.82 -39.81 -24.74
C PRO A 248 36.89 -40.69 -25.60
N TRP A 249 35.76 -40.10 -25.99
CA TRP A 249 34.79 -40.65 -26.93
C TRP A 249 35.45 -40.94 -28.29
N PRO A 250 35.19 -42.09 -28.95
CA PRO A 250 35.78 -42.39 -30.25
C PRO A 250 35.13 -41.52 -31.35
N PRO A 251 35.85 -41.11 -32.40
CA PRO A 251 35.29 -40.25 -33.44
C PRO A 251 34.19 -40.99 -34.23
N GLU A 252 33.07 -40.30 -34.46
CA GLU A 252 31.95 -40.77 -35.27
C GLU A 252 32.40 -41.18 -36.68
N SER A 253 32.02 -42.38 -37.08
CA SER A 253 32.16 -42.87 -38.45
C SER A 253 31.22 -42.11 -39.38
N ALA A 254 31.79 -41.56 -40.46
CA ALA A 254 31.04 -40.96 -41.54
C ALA A 254 30.32 -42.06 -42.34
N GLU A 255 29.01 -42.19 -42.18
CA GLU A 255 28.15 -42.96 -43.08
C GLU A 255 27.19 -42.03 -43.85
N GLU A 256 27.57 -41.85 -45.12
CA GLU A 256 26.78 -41.68 -46.35
C GLU A 256 25.38 -41.02 -46.28
N ARG A 257 25.28 -39.80 -46.86
CA ARG A 257 24.02 -39.20 -47.31
C ARG A 257 23.65 -39.80 -48.68
N PRO A 258 22.44 -40.35 -48.89
CA PRO A 258 22.01 -40.72 -50.23
C PRO A 258 21.50 -39.46 -50.96
N GLU A 259 22.10 -39.15 -52.11
CA GLU A 259 21.57 -38.23 -53.10
C GLU A 259 20.41 -38.87 -53.86
N PHE A 260 19.22 -38.26 -53.92
CA PHE A 260 18.24 -38.55 -54.97
C PHE A 260 17.50 -37.29 -55.46
N PHE A 261 17.87 -36.96 -56.70
CA PHE A 261 17.06 -36.51 -57.84
C PHE A 261 16.70 -35.02 -58.08
N ARG A 262 17.32 -34.56 -59.16
CA ARG A 262 17.17 -33.38 -60.02
C ARG A 262 16.01 -33.57 -61.03
N GLY A 263 15.40 -32.47 -61.50
CA GLY A 263 14.74 -32.38 -62.82
C GLY A 263 13.35 -31.73 -62.77
N GLU A 264 13.20 -30.43 -63.12
CA GLU A 264 12.87 -29.88 -64.47
C GLU A 264 11.36 -29.95 -64.76
N SER A 265 10.67 -28.91 -65.26
CA SER A 265 11.04 -27.69 -66.00
C SER A 265 10.16 -26.50 -65.63
#